data_AF-A0A2N0KIQ8-F1
#
_entry.id   AF-A0A2N0KIQ8-F1
#
_cell.length_a   1.000
_cell.length_b   1.000
_cell.length_c   1.000
_cell.angle_alpha   90.00
_cell.angle_beta   90.00
_cell.angle_gamma   90.00
#
_symmetry.space_group_name_H-M   'P 1'
#
loop_
_entity.id
_entity.type
_entity.pdbx_description
1 polymer ?
#
loop_
_entity_poly.entity_id
_entity_poly.type
_entity_poly.pdbx_seq_one_letter_code
_entity_poly.pdbx_strand_id
1 'polypeptide(L)' 'MPKDPVCGKDIDESGARASTGQTAHGAAEVDPNMGTRSFHNGQWYYFCSMDCRTKFLASPNTYTG' A
#
# COMPACT_ATOMS: atom_id res chain seq x y z
N MET A 1 11.24 6.85 -3.50
CA MET A 1 10.77 5.70 -2.71
C MET A 1 9.47 6.14 -2.08
N PRO A 2 8.34 5.47 -2.33
CA PRO A 2 7.10 5.80 -1.64
C PRO A 2 7.33 5.62 -0.13
N LYS A 3 6.83 6.56 0.66
CA LYS A 3 6.85 6.48 2.11
C LYS A 3 5.45 6.20 2.61
N ASP A 4 5.38 5.41 3.66
CA ASP A 4 4.14 5.21 4.40
C ASP A 4 3.68 6.57 4.98
N PRO A 5 2.49 7.08 4.60
CA PRO A 5 1.99 8.37 5.09
C PRO A 5 1.75 8.38 6.60
N VAL A 6 1.54 7.22 7.22
CA VAL A 6 1.14 7.09 8.62
C VAL A 6 2.35 7.03 9.54
N CYS A 7 3.41 6.31 9.14
CA CYS A 7 4.59 6.09 9.99
C CYS A 7 5.91 6.61 9.41
N GLY A 8 5.92 7.06 8.14
CA GLY A 8 7.10 7.61 7.49
C GLY A 8 8.15 6.57 7.07
N LYS A 9 7.90 5.27 7.24
CA LYS A 9 8.81 4.20 6.78
C LYS A 9 8.90 4.22 5.26
N ASP A 10 10.12 4.08 4.76
CA ASP A 10 10.36 3.84 3.34
C ASP A 10 9.75 2.49 2.93
N ILE A 11 8.99 2.51 1.84
CA ILE A 11 8.42 1.32 1.21
C ILE A 11 9.21 1.04 -0.05
N ASP A 12 9.61 -0.22 -0.23
CA ASP A 12 10.09 -0.69 -1.51
C ASP A 12 8.90 -0.86 -2.47
N GLU A 13 8.68 0.14 -3.35
CA GLU A 13 7.57 0.11 -4.30
C GLU A 13 7.62 -1.12 -5.21
N SER A 14 8.84 -1.50 -5.59
CA SER A 14 9.09 -2.61 -6.50
C SER A 14 8.57 -3.92 -5.90
N GLY A 15 8.92 -4.21 -4.64
CA GLY A 15 8.42 -5.36 -3.90
C GLY A 15 6.92 -5.29 -3.64
N ALA A 16 6.39 -4.13 -3.23
CA ALA A 16 4.96 -3.95 -2.97
C ALA A 16 4.08 -4.11 -4.22
N ARG A 17 4.64 -3.88 -5.43
CA ARG A 17 3.98 -4.07 -6.72
C ARG A 17 4.34 -5.38 -7.40
N ALA A 18 5.34 -6.10 -6.90
CA ALA A 18 5.79 -7.34 -7.51
C ALA A 18 4.66 -8.37 -7.48
N SER A 19 4.33 -8.90 -8.65
CA SER A 19 3.39 -10.02 -8.75
C SER A 19 4.09 -11.27 -8.21
N THR A 20 3.58 -11.85 -7.14
CA THR A 20 4.02 -13.16 -6.64
C THR A 20 3.32 -14.32 -7.33
N GLY A 21 2.17 -14.04 -7.93
CA GLY A 21 1.37 -15.02 -8.66
C GLY A 21 0.25 -14.36 -9.45
N GLN A 22 -0.64 -15.18 -10.00
CA GLN A 22 -1.88 -14.75 -10.62
C GLN A 22 -3.00 -15.68 -10.17
N THR A 23 -4.14 -15.09 -9.80
CA THR A 23 -5.37 -15.84 -9.51
C THR A 23 -5.87 -16.56 -10.77
N ALA A 24 -6.77 -17.53 -10.61
CA ALA A 24 -7.40 -18.28 -11.71
C ALA A 24 -8.10 -17.40 -12.77
N HIS A 25 -8.44 -16.15 -12.40
CA HIS A 25 -9.08 -15.18 -13.29
C HIS A 25 -8.13 -14.06 -13.76
N GLY A 26 -6.82 -14.24 -13.60
CA GLY A 26 -5.79 -13.38 -14.16
C GLY A 26 -5.42 -12.14 -13.33
N ALA A 27 -6.02 -11.94 -12.16
CA ALA A 27 -5.62 -10.86 -11.25
C ALA A 27 -4.25 -11.16 -10.63
N ALA A 28 -3.34 -10.19 -10.69
CA ALA A 28 -2.01 -10.28 -10.07
C ALA A 28 -2.11 -10.39 -8.55
N GLU A 29 -1.48 -11.41 -7.99
CA GLU A 29 -1.30 -11.58 -6.55
C GLU A 29 -0.02 -10.85 -6.14
N VAL A 30 -0.07 -10.11 -5.03
CA VAL A 30 1.09 -9.41 -4.45
C VAL A 30 1.33 -9.94 -3.04
N ASP A 31 2.57 -9.91 -2.56
CA ASP A 31 2.89 -10.34 -1.21
C ASP A 31 2.41 -9.30 -0.18
N PRO A 32 1.46 -9.62 0.71
CA PRO A 32 1.03 -8.71 1.76
C PRO A 32 2.15 -8.35 2.76
N ASN A 33 3.23 -9.15 2.84
CA ASN A 33 4.39 -8.87 3.68
C ASN A 33 5.35 -7.84 3.06
N MET A 34 5.31 -7.63 1.74
CA MET A 34 6.11 -6.62 1.04
C MET A 34 5.46 -5.22 1.11
N GLY A 35 4.34 -5.10 1.82
CA GLY A 35 3.56 -3.88 1.98
C GLY A 35 2.18 -3.98 1.35
N THR A 36 1.31 -3.04 1.68
CA THR A 36 -0.03 -2.94 1.11
C THR A 36 -0.23 -1.58 0.44
N ARG A 37 -1.24 -1.45 -0.40
CA ARG A 37 -1.57 -0.19 -1.08
C ARG A 37 -3.06 0.06 -1.10
N SER A 38 -3.43 1.32 -1.19
CA SER A 38 -4.82 1.74 -1.36
C SER A 38 -4.89 2.94 -2.30
N PHE A 39 -5.96 3.00 -3.08
CA PHE A 39 -6.21 4.11 -3.98
C PHE A 39 -7.11 5.14 -3.29
N HIS A 40 -6.66 6.38 -3.21
CA HIS A 40 -7.39 7.47 -2.58
C HIS A 40 -7.15 8.78 -3.34
N ASN A 41 -8.19 9.57 -3.59
CA ASN A 41 -8.11 10.86 -4.30
C ASN A 41 -7.32 10.84 -5.62
N GLY A 42 -7.44 9.77 -6.41
CA GLY A 42 -6.73 9.68 -7.69
C GLY A 42 -5.29 9.17 -7.59
N GLN A 43 -4.78 8.89 -6.39
CA GLN A 43 -3.40 8.48 -6.14
C GLN A 43 -3.30 7.13 -5.41
N TRP A 44 -2.27 6.36 -5.75
CA TRP A 44 -1.90 5.16 -4.99
C TRP A 44 -1.04 5.53 -3.78
N TYR A 45 -1.48 5.12 -2.60
CA TYR A 45 -0.74 5.21 -1.35
C TYR A 45 -0.23 3.82 -0.95
N TYR A 46 0.99 3.76 -0.44
CA TYR A 46 1.66 2.53 -0.01
C TYR A 46 1.87 2.55 1.50
N PHE A 47 1.75 1.38 2.13
CA PHE A 47 1.79 1.22 3.58
C PHE A 47 2.66 0.03 3.95
N CYS A 48 3.40 0.15 5.05
CA CYS A 48 4.34 -0.90 5.48
C CYS A 48 3.61 -2.09 6.09
N SER A 49 2.37 -1.89 6.55
CA SER A 49 1.53 -2.90 7.19
C SER A 49 0.05 -2.60 7.01
N MET A 50 -0.78 -3.61 7.31
CA MET A 50 -2.24 -3.43 7.33
C MET A 50 -2.70 -2.43 8.41
N ASP A 51 -1.99 -2.31 9.54
CA ASP A 51 -2.31 -1.32 10.57
C ASP A 51 -2.17 0.11 10.06
N CYS A 52 -1.08 0.43 9.36
CA CYS A 52 -0.88 1.75 8.76
C CYS A 52 -1.96 2.05 7.72
N ARG A 53 -2.27 1.08 6.86
CA ARG A 53 -3.39 1.20 5.91
C ARG A 53 -4.71 1.46 6.62
N THR A 54 -5.01 0.75 7.70
CA THR A 54 -6.27 0.90 8.44
C THR A 54 -6.38 2.28 9.08
N LYS A 55 -5.30 2.79 9.69
CA LYS A 55 -5.23 4.15 10.22
C LYS A 55 -5.44 5.21 9.14
N PHE A 56 -4.79 5.01 7.99
CA PHE A 56 -4.99 5.89 6.84
C PHE A 56 -6.43 5.89 6.35
N LEU A 57 -7.06 4.71 6.21
CA LEU A 57 -8.45 4.61 5.76
C LEU A 57 -9.44 5.21 6.76
N ALA A 58 -9.12 5.19 8.07
CA ALA A 58 -9.95 5.81 9.10
C ALA A 58 -9.91 7.35 9.01
N SER A 59 -8.74 7.93 8.71
CA SER A 59 -8.54 9.38 8.68
C SER A 59 -7.58 9.82 7.57
N PRO A 60 -7.93 9.66 6.28
CA PRO A 60 -6.99 9.88 5.18
C PRO A 60 -6.56 11.35 5.07
N ASN A 61 -7.48 12.28 5.29
CA ASN A 61 -7.21 13.72 5.25
C ASN A 61 -6.12 14.17 6.24
N THR A 62 -5.90 13.42 7.33
CA THR A 62 -4.84 13.70 8.31
C THR A 62 -3.44 13.39 7.77
N TYR A 63 -3.34 12.46 6.81
CA TYR A 63 -2.08 11.96 6.25
C TYR A 63 -1.84 12.41 4.80
N THR A 64 -2.88 12.95 4.13
CA THR A 64 -2.80 13.45 2.75
C THR A 64 -2.90 14.97 2.64
N GLY A 65 -2.79 15.68 3.77
CA GLY A 65 -2.82 17.14 3.86
C GLY A 65 -1.50 17.80 3.51
#